data_AF-A0A6N0LTF9-F1
#
_entry.id   AF-A0A6N0LTF9-F1
#
_cell.length_a   1.000
_cell.length_b   1.000
_cell.length_c   1.000
_cell.angle_alpha   90.00
_cell.angle_beta   90.00
_cell.angle_gamma   90.00
#
_symmetry.space_group_name_H-M   'P 1'
#
loop_
_entity.id
_entity.type
_entity.pdbx_description
1 polymer ?
#
loop_
_entity_poly.entity_id
_entity_poly.type
_entity_poly.pdbx_seq_one_letter_code
_entity_poly.pdbx_strand_id
1 'polypeptide(L)'
;MTFTYSLYPDNWSEIATSVKQQAQWRCQKCGLHCIPPKEDTSKLTRSKRRVYTLQVHHWNRDPSDNRKENLVALCSGLCRINVLETLI
;
A
#
# COMPACT_ATOMS: atom_id res chain seq x y z
N MET A 1 -31.29 4.40 -10.25
CA MET A 1 -29.98 5.08 -10.36
C MET A 1 -29.05 4.46 -9.32
N THR A 2 -28.23 3.48 -9.72
CA THR A 2 -27.28 2.83 -8.82
C THR A 2 -25.96 3.59 -8.87
N PHE A 3 -25.66 4.34 -7.81
CA PHE A 3 -24.36 4.98 -7.62
C PHE A 3 -23.30 3.88 -7.38
N THR A 4 -22.62 3.46 -8.44
CA THR A 4 -21.51 2.49 -8.36
C THR A 4 -20.26 3.16 -8.87
N TYR A 5 -19.55 3.90 -8.02
CA TYR A 5 -18.21 4.37 -8.39
C TYR A 5 -17.24 4.15 -7.23
N SER A 6 -17.15 2.89 -6.81
CA SER A 6 -15.85 2.43 -6.33
C SER A 6 -14.92 2.43 -7.54
N LEU A 7 -13.93 3.32 -7.55
CA LEU A 7 -12.86 3.35 -8.57
C LEU A 7 -12.01 2.06 -8.54
N TYR A 8 -12.15 1.28 -7.47
CA TYR A 8 -11.45 0.03 -7.26
C TYR A 8 -12.40 -1.15 -7.49
N PRO A 9 -11.89 -2.26 -8.03
CA PRO A 9 -12.67 -3.49 -8.17
C PRO A 9 -13.03 -4.08 -6.79
N ASP A 10 -14.08 -4.88 -6.74
CA ASP A 10 -14.58 -5.49 -5.50
C ASP A 10 -13.51 -6.33 -4.78
N ASN A 11 -12.59 -6.95 -5.54
CA ASN A 11 -11.49 -7.76 -5.02
C ASN A 11 -10.22 -6.95 -4.69
N TRP A 12 -10.27 -5.61 -4.66
CA TRP A 12 -9.11 -4.78 -4.35
C TRP A 12 -8.42 -5.15 -3.04
N SER A 13 -9.19 -5.51 -2.00
CA SER A 13 -8.64 -5.94 -0.71
C SER A 13 -7.74 -7.18 -0.84
N GLU A 14 -8.09 -8.12 -1.71
CA GLU A 14 -7.32 -9.33 -1.98
C GLU A 14 -6.06 -9.01 -2.79
N ILE A 15 -6.20 -8.18 -3.85
CA ILE A 15 -5.08 -7.71 -4.67
C ILE A 15 -4.06 -6.99 -3.77
N ALA A 16 -4.52 -6.03 -2.97
CA ALA A 16 -3.66 -5.26 -2.09
C ALA A 16 -2.97 -6.15 -1.04
N THR A 17 -3.67 -7.17 -0.52
CA THR A 17 -3.08 -8.14 0.40
C THR A 17 -2.02 -8.99 -0.29
N SER A 18 -2.28 -9.47 -1.50
CA SER A 18 -1.33 -10.26 -2.29
C SER A 18 -0.04 -9.48 -2.58
N VAL A 19 -0.16 -8.19 -2.93
CA VAL A 19 1.01 -7.32 -3.16
C VAL A 19 1.82 -7.14 -1.87
N LYS A 20 1.16 -6.92 -0.72
CA LYS A 20 1.84 -6.82 0.59
C LYS A 20 2.53 -8.12 1.00
N GLN A 21 1.90 -9.26 0.71
CA GLN A 21 2.47 -10.60 0.94
C GLN A 21 3.73 -10.84 0.10
N GLN A 22 3.68 -10.53 -1.18
CA GLN A 22 4.83 -10.63 -2.09
C GLN A 22 5.99 -9.73 -1.63
N ALA A 23 5.67 -8.54 -1.10
CA ALA A 23 6.65 -7.63 -0.52
C ALA A 23 7.11 -8.01 0.91
N GLN A 24 6.61 -9.12 1.48
CA GLN A 24 6.90 -9.55 2.86
C GLN A 24 6.69 -8.44 3.90
N TRP A 25 5.66 -7.61 3.69
CA TRP A 25 5.39 -6.42 4.49
C TRP A 25 6.55 -5.40 4.59
N ARG A 26 7.46 -5.42 3.63
CA ARG A 26 8.55 -4.44 3.51
C ARG A 26 8.20 -3.40 2.45
N CYS A 27 8.52 -2.14 2.74
CA CYS A 27 8.43 -1.07 1.75
C CYS A 27 9.37 -1.37 0.58
N GLN A 28 8.85 -1.44 -0.64
CA GLN A 28 9.66 -1.74 -1.83
C GLN A 28 10.57 -0.57 -2.27
N LYS A 29 10.39 0.64 -1.70
CA LYS A 29 11.28 1.80 -1.94
C LYS A 29 12.41 1.93 -0.92
N CYS A 30 12.10 1.86 0.37
CA CYS A 30 13.09 2.10 1.44
C CYS A 30 13.48 0.86 2.26
N GLY A 31 12.86 -0.30 2.02
CA GLY A 31 13.14 -1.55 2.74
C GLY A 31 12.58 -1.63 4.16
N LEU A 32 11.92 -0.57 4.67
CA LEU A 32 11.35 -0.54 6.02
C LEU A 32 10.37 -1.71 6.23
N HIS A 33 10.56 -2.46 7.31
CA HIS A 33 9.59 -3.47 7.74
C HIS A 33 8.37 -2.76 8.35
N CYS A 34 7.23 -2.89 7.69
CA CYS A 34 5.95 -2.37 8.15
C CYS A 34 5.20 -3.43 8.93
N ILE A 35 4.16 -3.01 9.64
CA ILE A 35 3.37 -3.88 10.52
C ILE A 35 2.63 -4.94 9.68
N PRO A 36 2.92 -6.25 9.83
CA PRO A 36 2.16 -7.32 9.23
C PRO A 36 0.86 -7.60 9.98
N PRO A 37 -0.11 -8.29 9.34
CA PRO A 37 -1.32 -8.74 10.01
C PRO A 37 -0.93 -9.61 11.21
N LYS A 38 -1.63 -9.39 12.34
CA LYS A 38 -1.46 -10.10 13.62
C LYS A 38 -0.24 -9.69 14.46
N GLU A 39 0.53 -8.68 14.06
CA GLU A 39 1.55 -8.12 14.96
C GLU A 39 0.90 -7.33 16.11
N ASP A 40 1.43 -7.47 17.32
CA ASP A 40 0.96 -6.71 18.49
C ASP A 40 1.37 -5.23 18.36
N THR A 41 0.38 -4.37 18.21
CA THR A 41 0.58 -2.92 18.11
C THR A 41 0.12 -2.16 19.35
N SER A 42 -0.21 -2.85 20.45
CA SER A 42 -0.67 -2.26 21.71
C SER A 42 0.32 -1.23 22.28
N LYS A 43 1.62 -1.48 22.09
CA LYS A 43 2.72 -0.59 22.52
C LYS A 43 2.96 0.60 21.58
N LEU A 44 2.29 0.65 20.43
CA LEU A 44 2.48 1.70 19.43
C LEU A 44 1.42 2.80 19.53
N THR A 45 1.89 4.03 19.61
CA THR A 45 1.01 5.20 19.46
C THR A 45 0.35 5.20 18.09
N ARG A 46 -0.81 5.87 17.98
CA ARG A 46 -1.52 6.03 16.70
C ARG A 46 -0.62 6.61 15.60
N SER A 47 0.22 7.58 15.94
CA SER A 47 1.17 8.19 15.00
C SER A 47 2.19 7.17 14.49
N LYS A 48 2.81 6.38 15.38
CA LYS A 48 3.75 5.32 14.99
C LYS A 48 3.08 4.27 14.10
N ARG A 49 1.87 3.81 14.46
CA ARG A 49 1.11 2.86 13.63
C ARG A 49 0.88 3.39 12.21
N ARG A 50 0.57 4.68 12.07
CA ARG A 50 0.42 5.31 10.74
C ARG A 50 1.71 5.24 9.93
N VAL A 51 2.86 5.58 10.53
CA VAL A 51 4.16 5.54 9.83
C VAL A 51 4.49 4.14 9.33
N TYR A 52 4.28 3.12 10.16
CA TYR A 52 4.57 1.72 9.84
C TYR A 52 3.44 0.99 9.12
N THR A 53 2.42 1.69 8.63
CA THR A 53 1.35 1.08 7.81
C THR A 53 1.84 0.94 6.36
N LEU A 54 1.77 -0.27 5.82
CA LEU A 54 2.05 -0.55 4.41
C LEU A 54 0.81 -0.34 3.54
N GLN A 55 0.95 0.44 2.48
CA GLN A 55 -0.09 0.74 1.50
C GLN A 55 0.33 0.29 0.11
N VAL A 56 -0.65 0.01 -0.75
CA VAL A 56 -0.42 -0.32 -2.15
C VAL A 56 -0.75 0.91 -2.97
N HIS A 57 0.16 1.26 -3.88
CA HIS A 57 0.06 2.42 -4.76
C HIS A 57 0.15 1.99 -6.21
N HIS A 58 -0.55 2.72 -7.07
CA HIS A 58 -0.46 2.62 -8.52
C HIS A 58 0.62 3.57 -9.03
N TRP A 59 1.55 3.09 -9.85
CA TRP A 59 2.57 3.92 -10.48
C TRP A 59 1.94 4.95 -11.43
N ASN A 60 0.99 4.51 -12.25
CA ASN A 60 0.30 5.35 -13.24
C ASN A 60 -0.86 6.19 -12.66
N ARG A 61 -1.19 6.04 -11.37
CA ARG A 61 -2.32 6.69 -10.67
C ARG A 61 -3.71 6.34 -11.20
N ASP A 62 -3.81 5.34 -12.05
CA ASP A 62 -5.09 4.82 -12.52
C ASP A 62 -5.56 3.71 -11.56
N PRO A 63 -6.58 3.97 -10.73
CA PRO A 63 -7.10 2.97 -9.78
C PRO A 63 -7.74 1.75 -10.46
N SER A 64 -8.05 1.84 -11.75
CA SER A 64 -8.58 0.73 -12.54
C SER A 64 -7.48 -0.22 -13.06
N ASP A 65 -6.24 0.25 -13.20
CA ASP A 65 -5.11 -0.55 -13.68
C ASP A 65 -4.44 -1.33 -12.54
N ASN A 66 -4.98 -2.52 -12.26
CA ASN A 66 -4.53 -3.36 -11.17
C ASN A 66 -3.50 -4.42 -11.59
N ARG A 67 -2.80 -4.23 -12.71
CA ARG A 67 -1.69 -5.10 -13.13
C ARG A 67 -0.58 -5.06 -12.09
N LYS A 68 0.02 -6.22 -11.80
CA LYS A 68 1.05 -6.36 -10.77
C LYS A 68 2.23 -5.42 -10.97
N GLU A 69 2.66 -5.20 -12.21
CA GLU A 69 3.74 -4.27 -12.55
C GLU A 69 3.43 -2.79 -12.21
N ASN A 70 2.15 -2.43 -12.14
CA ASN A 70 1.70 -1.09 -11.82
C ASN A 70 1.51 -0.88 -10.30
N LEU A 71 1.53 -1.95 -9.51
CA LEU A 71 1.27 -1.90 -8.07
C LEU A 71 2.57 -1.99 -7.26
N VAL A 72 2.71 -1.13 -6.25
CA VAL A 72 3.88 -1.11 -5.37
C VAL A 72 3.48 -0.97 -3.90
N ALA A 73 4.11 -1.74 -3.02
CA ALA A 73 3.91 -1.67 -1.58
C ALA A 73 4.85 -0.63 -0.94
N LEU A 74 4.30 0.45 -0.38
CA LEU A 74 5.05 1.56 0.21
C LEU A 74 4.60 1.89 1.63
N CYS A 75 5.54 2.30 2.48
CA CYS A 75 5.21 2.76 3.82
C CYS A 75 4.50 4.13 3.77
N SER A 76 3.49 4.30 4.63
CA SER A 76 2.63 5.48 4.63
C SER A 76 3.34 6.74 5.14
N GLY A 77 4.39 6.60 5.96
CA GLY A 77 5.11 7.72 6.55
C GLY A 77 6.15 8.37 5.64
N LEU A 78 7.02 7.57 5.01
CA LEU A 78 8.20 8.08 4.30
C LEU A 78 8.06 8.04 2.77
N CYS A 79 7.44 7.00 2.22
CA CYS A 79 7.52 6.71 0.78
C CYS A 79 6.23 7.00 0.02
N ARG A 80 5.07 6.97 0.67
CA ARG A 80 3.77 7.27 0.05
C ARG A 80 3.71 8.66 -0.59
N ILE A 81 4.36 9.67 -0.01
CA ILE A 81 4.33 11.04 -0.57
C ILE A 81 5.26 11.15 -1.80
N ASN A 82 6.28 10.28 -1.88
CA ASN A 82 7.37 10.36 -2.85
C ASN A 82 7.26 9.32 -4.00
N VAL A 83 6.05 8.83 -4.33
CA VAL A 83 5.83 8.01 -5.55
C VAL A 83 6.15 8.82 -6.82
N LEU A 84 6.29 10.14 -6.69
CA LEU A 84 6.65 11.11 -7.73
C LEU A 84 8.12 11.03 -8.21
N GLU A 85 9.06 10.53 -7.40
CA GLU A 85 10.49 10.70 -7.68
C GLU A 85 11.17 9.50 -8.36
N THR A 86 10.41 8.51 -8.82
CA THR A 86 10.94 7.29 -9.48
C THR A 86 10.58 7.21 -10.98
N LEU A 87 10.25 8.35 -11.60
CA LEU A 87 10.07 8.50 -13.06
C LEU A 87 11.18 9.35 -13.72
N ILE A 88 12.38 9.36 -13.13
CA ILE A 88 13.59 9.93 -13.75
C ILE A 88 14.69 8.88 -13.70
#